data_AF-A0A534L5L6-F1
#
_entry.id   AF-A0A534L5L6-F1
#
_cell.length_a   1.000
_cell.length_b   1.000
_cell.length_c   1.000
_cell.angle_alpha   90.00
_cell.angle_beta   90.00
_cell.angle_gamma   90.00
#
_symmetry.space_group_name_H-M   'P 1'
#
loop_
_entity.id
_entity.type
_entity.pdbx_description
1 polymer ?
#
loop_
_entity_poly.entity_id
_entity_poly.type
_entity_poly.pdbx_seq_one_letter_code
_entity_poly.pdbx_strand_id
1 'polypeptide(L)'
;MASPIRVIWYTDPHNIWCWGFEPTIRRLEVRYPDTVRIETRQGGLFEDFSPVREQWARMSGGRWKDSVRAFFDAVSSQHRMPMNADAMLDSSDDFNSTWPACIAAKAADLQGADQGWRYLRRLREAWCLEGRGIHLKDVQADVAKESGLNVDAFVQALDDGSASDAFERDRDECQTLGISGFPTFVIRRDDETRQVDGWRPWDAFEEIVRDVDPHLEAAPIKVNEETALNLMQRYGMMATTELAAILGMTDDDAEILLEELEGRDDVIRHPVGRGLMWKLPTHRVGTSKANVTSRSS
;
A
#
# COMPACT_ATOMS: atom_id res chain seq x y z
N MET A 1 30.16 -4.28 -7.83
CA MET A 1 29.00 -4.56 -6.96
C MET A 1 27.88 -4.99 -7.86
N ALA A 2 27.15 -6.05 -7.50
CA ALA A 2 26.00 -6.51 -8.30
C ALA A 2 24.91 -5.43 -8.34
N SER A 3 24.10 -5.43 -9.40
CA SER A 3 22.99 -4.50 -9.52
C SER A 3 21.96 -4.76 -8.40
N PRO A 4 21.27 -3.72 -7.90
CA PRO A 4 20.21 -3.90 -6.93
C PRO A 4 19.05 -4.68 -7.56
N ILE A 5 18.39 -5.52 -6.77
CA ILE A 5 17.17 -6.23 -7.16
C ILE A 5 16.08 -5.19 -7.38
N ARG A 6 15.50 -5.15 -8.57
CA ARG A 6 14.36 -4.30 -8.89
C ARG A 6 13.08 -5.09 -8.66
N VAL A 7 12.24 -4.63 -7.75
CA VAL A 7 10.92 -5.17 -7.46
C VAL A 7 9.90 -4.19 -8.04
N ILE A 8 9.38 -4.50 -9.22
CA ILE A 8 8.36 -3.68 -9.89
C ILE A 8 6.99 -4.19 -9.46
N TRP A 9 6.26 -3.38 -8.71
CA TRP A 9 4.93 -3.68 -8.20
C TRP A 9 3.84 -3.08 -9.10
N TYR A 10 3.19 -3.95 -9.88
CA TYR A 10 2.00 -3.62 -10.64
C TYR A 10 0.80 -3.65 -9.69
N THR A 11 0.15 -2.51 -9.55
CA THR A 11 -0.77 -2.27 -8.45
C THR A 11 -1.94 -1.37 -8.84
N ASP A 12 -2.93 -1.27 -7.94
CA ASP A 12 -4.07 -0.38 -8.07
C ASP A 12 -4.46 0.14 -6.66
N PRO A 13 -4.75 1.44 -6.48
CA PRO A 13 -5.11 1.99 -5.17
C PRO A 13 -6.42 1.43 -4.59
N HIS A 14 -7.36 1.01 -5.44
CA HIS A 14 -8.64 0.40 -5.06
C HIS A 14 -8.60 -1.13 -4.95
N ASN A 15 -7.41 -1.73 -4.97
CA ASN A 15 -7.29 -3.18 -4.86
C ASN A 15 -6.91 -3.59 -3.41
N ILE A 16 -7.84 -4.25 -2.73
CA ILE A 16 -7.66 -4.73 -1.34
C ILE A 16 -6.52 -5.73 -1.18
N TRP A 17 -6.19 -6.51 -2.22
CA TRP A 17 -5.04 -7.41 -2.18
C TRP A 17 -3.71 -6.66 -2.34
N CYS A 18 -3.72 -5.50 -3.01
CA CYS A 18 -2.57 -4.60 -3.03
C CYS A 18 -2.36 -3.96 -1.65
N TRP A 19 -3.43 -3.56 -0.96
CA TRP A 19 -3.33 -3.13 0.45
C TRP A 19 -2.70 -4.21 1.34
N GLY A 20 -3.08 -5.47 1.13
CA GLY A 20 -2.49 -6.63 1.82
C GLY A 20 -0.99 -6.85 1.62
N PHE A 21 -0.34 -6.22 0.63
CA PHE A 21 1.12 -6.31 0.42
C PHE A 21 1.93 -5.23 1.12
N GLU A 22 1.30 -4.19 1.67
CA GLU A 22 1.99 -3.13 2.40
C GLU A 22 2.97 -3.64 3.48
N PRO A 23 2.68 -4.71 4.25
CA PRO A 23 3.64 -5.28 5.20
C PRO A 23 4.92 -5.80 4.53
N THR A 24 4.77 -6.57 3.44
CA THR A 24 5.89 -7.11 2.65
C THR A 24 6.72 -5.98 2.07
N ILE A 25 6.06 -4.94 1.54
CA ILE A 25 6.71 -3.76 0.98
C ILE A 25 7.52 -3.02 2.06
N ARG A 26 6.93 -2.73 3.23
CA ARG A 26 7.63 -2.08 4.35
C ARG A 26 8.80 -2.92 4.84
N ARG A 27 8.65 -4.25 4.90
CA ARG A 27 9.76 -5.15 5.25
C ARG A 27 10.88 -5.07 4.21
N LEU A 28 10.57 -5.04 2.92
CA LEU A 28 11.59 -4.85 1.88
C LEU A 28 12.36 -3.54 2.07
N GLU A 29 11.66 -2.43 2.31
CA GLU A 29 12.27 -1.12 2.51
C GLU A 29 13.18 -1.03 3.76
N VAL A 30 12.80 -1.71 4.84
CA VAL A 30 13.55 -1.64 6.11
C VAL A 30 14.66 -2.67 6.17
N ARG A 31 14.41 -3.88 5.66
CA ARG A 31 15.33 -5.01 5.78
C ARG A 31 16.28 -5.16 4.60
N TYR A 32 16.04 -4.50 3.46
CA TYR A 32 16.93 -4.59 2.30
C TYR A 32 17.17 -3.21 1.63
N PRO A 33 17.49 -2.15 2.42
CA PRO A 33 17.50 -0.77 1.92
C PRO A 33 18.51 -0.50 0.80
N ASP A 34 19.63 -1.23 0.77
CA ASP A 34 20.70 -1.06 -0.21
C ASP A 34 20.64 -2.07 -1.37
N THR A 35 19.86 -3.15 -1.19
CA THR A 35 19.84 -4.31 -2.08
C THR A 35 18.58 -4.36 -2.95
N VAL A 36 17.46 -3.82 -2.46
CA VAL A 36 16.16 -3.86 -3.15
C VAL A 36 15.71 -2.44 -3.49
N ARG A 37 15.35 -2.23 -4.75
CA ARG A 37 14.68 -1.02 -5.25
C ARG A 37 13.26 -1.37 -5.63
N ILE A 38 12.30 -0.68 -5.01
CA ILE A 38 10.88 -0.88 -5.27
C ILE A 38 10.39 0.20 -6.21
N GLU A 39 9.66 -0.20 -7.24
CA GLU A 39 8.98 0.68 -8.18
C GLU A 39 7.52 0.30 -8.27
N THR A 40 6.66 1.23 -8.67
CA THR A 40 5.23 0.97 -8.89
C THR A 40 4.85 1.22 -10.34
N ARG A 41 3.86 0.46 -10.81
CA ARG A 41 3.13 0.71 -12.05
C ARG A 41 1.64 0.65 -11.73
N GLN A 42 0.89 1.65 -12.20
CA GLN A 42 -0.55 1.71 -11.97
C GLN A 42 -1.27 0.90 -13.05
N GLY A 43 -1.92 -0.17 -12.62
CA GLY A 43 -2.42 -1.22 -13.50
C GLY A 43 -3.87 -1.05 -13.95
N GLY A 44 -4.71 -0.33 -13.20
CA GLY A 44 -6.11 -0.09 -13.56
C GLY A 44 -6.96 -1.36 -13.60
N LEU A 45 -7.36 -1.85 -12.43
CA LEU A 45 -8.14 -3.06 -12.23
C LEU A 45 -9.49 -3.05 -12.95
N PHE A 46 -10.24 -1.95 -12.86
CA PHE A 46 -11.53 -1.81 -13.53
C PHE A 46 -11.62 -0.48 -14.27
N GLU A 47 -11.74 -0.55 -15.60
CA GLU A 47 -12.10 0.61 -16.41
C GLU A 47 -13.58 0.96 -16.21
N ASP A 48 -14.46 -0.04 -16.33
CA ASP A 48 -15.88 0.04 -16.01
C ASP A 48 -16.28 -1.11 -15.08
N PHE A 49 -16.72 -0.75 -13.88
CA PHE A 49 -17.15 -1.67 -12.84
C PHE A 49 -18.63 -2.05 -12.97
N SER A 50 -19.41 -1.36 -13.81
CA SER A 50 -20.85 -1.60 -13.97
C SER A 50 -21.21 -3.07 -14.23
N PRO A 51 -20.54 -3.79 -15.15
CA PRO A 51 -20.88 -5.18 -15.44
C PRO A 51 -20.68 -6.11 -14.23
N VAL A 52 -19.61 -5.87 -13.45
CA VAL A 52 -19.31 -6.65 -12.23
C VAL A 52 -20.36 -6.37 -11.16
N ARG A 53 -20.68 -5.09 -10.94
CA ARG A 53 -21.72 -4.67 -9.99
C ARG A 53 -23.08 -5.29 -10.33
N GLU A 54 -23.49 -5.25 -11.59
CA GLU A 54 -24.76 -5.86 -12.06
C GLU A 54 -24.78 -7.36 -11.84
N GLN A 55 -23.67 -8.05 -12.15
CA GLN A 55 -23.54 -9.48 -11.92
C GLN A 55 -23.70 -9.81 -10.43
N TRP A 56 -23.04 -9.06 -9.54
CA TRP A 56 -23.13 -9.27 -8.09
C TRP A 56 -24.52 -8.94 -7.54
N ALA A 57 -25.13 -7.84 -7.98
CA ALA A 57 -26.50 -7.47 -7.62
C ALA A 57 -27.48 -8.60 -7.95
N ARG A 58 -27.35 -9.21 -9.14
CA ARG A 58 -28.18 -10.35 -9.56
C ARG A 58 -27.91 -11.61 -8.74
N MET A 59 -26.65 -11.97 -8.51
CA MET A 59 -26.30 -13.21 -7.78
C MET A 59 -26.63 -13.16 -6.28
N SER A 60 -26.63 -11.97 -5.69
CA SER A 60 -26.88 -11.76 -4.25
C SER A 60 -28.35 -11.55 -3.89
N GLY A 61 -29.27 -11.56 -4.87
CA GLY A 61 -30.69 -11.26 -4.64
C GLY A 61 -30.92 -9.85 -4.09
N GLY A 62 -30.11 -8.87 -4.55
CA GLY A 62 -30.18 -7.48 -4.07
C GLY A 62 -29.37 -7.18 -2.81
N ARG A 63 -28.73 -8.18 -2.18
CA ARG A 63 -27.88 -8.00 -0.97
C ARG A 63 -26.39 -7.88 -1.28
N TRP A 64 -26.05 -7.32 -2.43
CA TRP A 64 -24.66 -7.34 -2.91
C TRP A 64 -23.71 -6.62 -1.96
N LYS A 65 -24.13 -5.53 -1.31
CA LYS A 65 -23.31 -4.84 -0.29
C LYS A 65 -22.97 -5.75 0.89
N ASP A 66 -23.88 -6.61 1.35
CA ASP A 66 -23.58 -7.60 2.40
C ASP A 66 -22.54 -8.62 1.93
N SER A 67 -22.64 -9.07 0.67
CA SER A 67 -21.68 -10.00 0.08
C SER A 67 -20.29 -9.37 -0.08
N VAL A 68 -20.23 -8.11 -0.51
CA VAL A 68 -18.97 -7.36 -0.63
C VAL A 68 -18.36 -7.09 0.73
N ARG A 69 -19.16 -6.72 1.75
CA ARG A 69 -18.68 -6.57 3.13
C ARG A 69 -18.04 -7.85 3.65
N ALA A 70 -18.74 -8.98 3.49
CA ALA A 70 -18.23 -10.27 3.90
C ALA A 70 -16.93 -10.66 3.15
N PHE A 71 -16.84 -10.30 1.86
CA PHE A 71 -15.64 -10.50 1.07
C PHE A 71 -14.47 -9.64 1.58
N PHE A 72 -14.68 -8.35 1.83
CA PHE A 72 -13.65 -7.46 2.41
C PHE A 72 -13.19 -7.97 3.78
N ASP A 73 -14.10 -8.36 4.65
CA ASP A 73 -13.78 -8.94 5.96
C ASP A 73 -12.95 -10.22 5.85
N ALA A 74 -13.30 -11.12 4.91
CA ALA A 74 -12.57 -12.36 4.68
C ALA A 74 -11.14 -12.09 4.16
N VAL A 75 -11.00 -11.15 3.21
CA VAL A 75 -9.69 -10.75 2.68
C VAL A 75 -8.84 -10.06 3.75
N SER A 76 -9.43 -9.15 4.54
CA SER A 76 -8.77 -8.51 5.69
C SER A 76 -8.26 -9.54 6.68
N SER A 77 -9.08 -10.55 6.99
CA SER A 77 -8.70 -11.65 7.89
C SER A 77 -7.55 -12.49 7.34
N GLN A 78 -7.47 -12.67 6.01
CA GLN A 78 -6.42 -13.47 5.38
C GLN A 78 -5.05 -12.78 5.40
N HIS A 79 -4.98 -11.49 5.04
CA HIS A 79 -3.71 -10.76 5.00
C HIS A 79 -3.42 -9.94 6.27
N ARG A 80 -4.33 -9.93 7.24
CA ARG A 80 -4.29 -9.23 8.54
C ARG A 80 -4.17 -7.70 8.50
N MET A 81 -4.02 -7.07 7.33
CA MET A 81 -4.17 -5.62 7.20
C MET A 81 -5.61 -5.15 7.53
N PRO A 82 -5.80 -4.17 8.44
CA PRO A 82 -7.11 -3.66 8.79
C PRO A 82 -7.82 -2.99 7.62
N MET A 83 -9.14 -3.17 7.54
CA MET A 83 -10.02 -2.49 6.59
C MET A 83 -11.35 -2.15 7.24
N ASN A 84 -11.87 -0.95 7.01
CA ASN A 84 -13.19 -0.51 7.43
C ASN A 84 -14.21 -0.82 6.33
N ALA A 85 -14.64 -2.09 6.25
CA ALA A 85 -15.48 -2.57 5.17
C ALA A 85 -16.81 -1.78 5.03
N ASP A 86 -17.42 -1.37 6.15
CA ASP A 86 -18.66 -0.57 6.13
C ASP A 86 -18.39 0.82 5.52
N ALA A 87 -17.37 1.55 6.00
CA ALA A 87 -17.05 2.87 5.47
C ALA A 87 -16.61 2.83 3.99
N MET A 88 -15.88 1.79 3.57
CA MET A 88 -15.51 1.57 2.17
C MET A 88 -16.74 1.37 1.27
N LEU A 89 -17.80 0.74 1.79
CA LEU A 89 -19.05 0.52 1.06
C LEU A 89 -19.92 1.78 1.01
N ASP A 90 -19.89 2.62 2.04
CA ASP A 90 -20.66 3.86 2.09
C ASP A 90 -20.23 4.86 1.01
N SER A 91 -18.97 4.82 0.55
CA SER A 91 -18.46 5.65 -0.55
C SER A 91 -18.50 4.98 -1.93
N SER A 92 -19.20 3.86 -2.08
CA SER A 92 -19.18 3.05 -3.32
C SER A 92 -20.35 3.28 -4.27
N ASP A 93 -21.32 4.15 -3.92
CA ASP A 93 -22.57 4.29 -4.68
C ASP A 93 -22.36 4.86 -6.10
N ASP A 94 -21.43 5.81 -6.26
CA ASP A 94 -21.06 6.43 -7.53
C ASP A 94 -19.74 5.88 -8.11
N PHE A 95 -19.14 4.89 -7.45
CA PHE A 95 -17.91 4.26 -7.91
C PHE A 95 -18.14 3.51 -9.22
N ASN A 96 -17.38 3.83 -10.26
CA ASN A 96 -17.47 3.14 -11.55
C ASN A 96 -16.15 2.65 -12.13
N SER A 97 -15.02 3.14 -11.63
CA SER A 97 -13.70 2.87 -12.21
C SER A 97 -12.61 3.03 -11.17
N THR A 98 -11.58 2.20 -11.25
CA THR A 98 -10.37 2.39 -10.44
C THR A 98 -9.37 3.36 -11.06
N TRP A 99 -9.53 3.67 -12.36
CA TRP A 99 -8.58 4.46 -13.13
C TRP A 99 -8.37 5.88 -12.59
N PRO A 100 -9.39 6.62 -12.12
CA PRO A 100 -9.17 7.95 -11.54
C PRO A 100 -8.15 7.94 -10.40
N ALA A 101 -8.18 6.93 -9.52
CA ALA A 101 -7.21 6.81 -8.43
C ALA A 101 -5.80 6.43 -8.94
N CYS A 102 -5.71 5.59 -9.97
CA CYS A 102 -4.45 5.27 -10.65
C CYS A 102 -3.81 6.53 -11.28
N ILE A 103 -4.60 7.33 -11.99
CA ILE A 103 -4.15 8.59 -12.59
C ILE A 103 -3.70 9.57 -11.50
N ALA A 104 -4.45 9.67 -10.40
CA ALA A 104 -4.06 10.46 -9.24
C ALA A 104 -2.72 10.02 -8.64
N ALA A 105 -2.45 8.72 -8.54
CA ALA A 105 -1.14 8.23 -8.12
C ALA A 105 -0.02 8.67 -9.10
N LYS A 106 -0.28 8.69 -10.40
CA LYS A 106 0.69 9.22 -11.39
C LYS A 106 0.92 10.72 -11.27
N ALA A 107 -0.12 11.50 -11.00
CA ALA A 107 0.03 12.94 -10.75
C ALA A 107 0.98 13.22 -9.56
N ALA A 108 0.93 12.38 -8.52
CA ALA A 108 1.87 12.45 -7.41
C ALA A 108 3.29 11.98 -7.79
N ASP A 109 3.41 10.88 -8.55
CA ASP A 109 4.71 10.38 -9.05
C ASP A 109 5.47 11.44 -9.87
N LEU A 110 4.75 12.27 -10.64
CA LEU A 110 5.34 13.37 -11.43
C LEU A 110 6.02 14.45 -10.57
N GLN A 111 5.71 14.53 -9.27
CA GLN A 111 6.40 15.41 -8.32
C GLN A 111 7.64 14.75 -7.67
N GLY A 112 7.92 13.49 -8.00
CA GLY A 112 9.06 12.72 -7.53
C GLY A 112 8.66 11.37 -6.94
N ALA A 113 9.53 10.38 -7.06
CA ALA A 113 9.26 9.01 -6.63
C ALA A 113 8.89 8.90 -5.13
N ASP A 114 9.60 9.63 -4.25
CA ASP A 114 9.28 9.67 -2.81
C ASP A 114 7.92 10.32 -2.53
N GLN A 115 7.55 11.31 -3.33
CA GLN A 115 6.28 12.03 -3.21
C GLN A 115 5.11 11.12 -3.63
N GLY A 116 5.25 10.47 -4.79
CA GLY A 116 4.31 9.49 -5.29
C GLY A 116 4.12 8.30 -4.35
N TRP A 117 5.21 7.78 -3.80
CA TRP A 117 5.18 6.67 -2.83
C TRP A 117 4.39 7.01 -1.55
N ARG A 118 4.67 8.17 -0.94
CA ARG A 118 3.95 8.64 0.25
C ARG A 118 2.47 8.88 -0.05
N TYR A 119 2.17 9.48 -1.21
CA TYR A 119 0.80 9.72 -1.65
C TYR A 119 0.03 8.42 -1.89
N LEU A 120 0.61 7.44 -2.58
CA LEU A 120 -0.03 6.15 -2.85
C LEU A 120 -0.42 5.45 -1.54
N ARG A 121 0.48 5.46 -0.55
CA ARG A 121 0.18 4.95 0.79
C ARG A 121 -0.99 5.67 1.42
N ARG A 122 -0.95 7.01 1.47
CA ARG A 122 -2.02 7.82 2.07
C ARG A 122 -3.36 7.62 1.36
N LEU A 123 -3.36 7.48 0.02
CA LEU A 123 -4.55 7.25 -0.79
C LEU A 123 -5.21 5.91 -0.45
N ARG A 124 -4.41 4.85 -0.26
CA ARG A 124 -4.92 3.56 0.22
C ARG A 124 -5.50 3.65 1.62
N GLU A 125 -4.84 4.36 2.54
CA GLU A 125 -5.37 4.59 3.90
C GLU A 125 -6.70 5.36 3.86
N ALA A 126 -6.80 6.39 3.01
CA ALA A 126 -8.00 7.19 2.83
C ALA A 126 -9.19 6.32 2.41
N TRP A 127 -8.96 5.29 1.59
CA TRP A 127 -10.01 4.36 1.20
C TRP A 127 -10.20 3.23 2.21
N CYS A 128 -9.17 2.40 2.44
CA CYS A 128 -9.27 1.18 3.23
C CYS A 128 -9.59 1.43 4.72
N LEU A 129 -9.11 2.54 5.30
CA LEU A 129 -9.29 2.81 6.73
C LEU A 129 -10.39 3.84 6.99
N GLU A 130 -10.45 4.89 6.15
CA GLU A 130 -11.37 6.02 6.34
C GLU A 130 -12.63 5.94 5.47
N GLY A 131 -12.67 5.05 4.47
CA GLY A 131 -13.81 4.91 3.57
C GLY A 131 -14.04 6.10 2.64
N ARG A 132 -13.03 6.92 2.36
CA ARG A 132 -13.15 8.06 1.44
C ARG A 132 -13.23 7.57 -0.01
N GLY A 133 -14.09 8.20 -0.81
CA GLY A 133 -14.24 7.92 -2.24
C GLY A 133 -13.06 8.43 -3.05
N ILE A 134 -11.97 7.65 -3.11
CA ILE A 134 -10.72 8.07 -3.78
C ILE A 134 -10.81 8.07 -5.31
N HIS A 135 -11.97 7.72 -5.90
CA HIS A 135 -12.30 8.00 -7.30
C HIS A 135 -12.67 9.47 -7.55
N LEU A 136 -12.95 10.24 -6.50
CA LEU A 136 -13.34 11.65 -6.59
C LEU A 136 -12.12 12.58 -6.57
N LYS A 137 -12.07 13.53 -7.51
CA LYS A 137 -10.96 14.47 -7.67
C LYS A 137 -10.70 15.32 -6.42
N ASP A 138 -11.74 15.81 -5.75
CA ASP A 138 -11.59 16.63 -4.54
C ASP A 138 -10.97 15.84 -3.39
N VAL A 139 -11.37 14.57 -3.23
CA VAL A 139 -10.77 13.65 -2.24
C VAL A 139 -9.30 13.42 -2.55
N GLN A 140 -8.95 13.21 -3.83
CA GLN A 140 -7.56 13.03 -4.27
C GLN A 140 -6.71 14.27 -3.98
N ALA A 141 -7.23 15.48 -4.24
CA ALA A 141 -6.55 16.73 -3.94
C ALA A 141 -6.34 16.96 -2.43
N ASP A 142 -7.34 16.62 -1.61
CA ASP A 142 -7.21 16.66 -0.15
C ASP A 142 -6.12 15.68 0.34
N VAL A 143 -6.12 14.46 -0.18
CA VAL A 143 -5.07 13.47 0.13
C VAL A 143 -3.69 13.96 -0.33
N ALA A 144 -3.61 14.65 -1.47
CA ALA A 144 -2.36 15.24 -1.96
C ALA A 144 -1.82 16.28 -0.98
N LYS A 145 -2.70 17.15 -0.46
CA LYS A 145 -2.38 18.14 0.57
C LYS A 145 -1.88 17.49 1.85
N GLU A 146 -2.60 16.48 2.35
CA GLU A 146 -2.23 15.74 3.56
C GLU A 146 -0.88 15.02 3.42
N SER A 147 -0.53 14.60 2.20
CA SER A 147 0.75 13.98 1.88
C SER A 147 1.90 14.98 1.70
N GLY A 148 1.61 16.29 1.76
CA GLY A 148 2.59 17.36 1.56
C GLY A 148 3.03 17.55 0.10
N LEU A 149 2.15 17.24 -0.86
CA LEU A 149 2.37 17.56 -2.27
C LEU A 149 2.09 19.03 -2.57
N ASN A 150 2.61 19.52 -3.70
CA ASN A 150 2.12 20.75 -4.30
C ASN A 150 0.76 20.46 -4.95
N VAL A 151 -0.32 20.90 -4.32
CA VAL A 151 -1.69 20.63 -4.76
C VAL A 151 -1.99 21.27 -6.12
N ASP A 152 -1.48 22.48 -6.39
CA ASP A 152 -1.71 23.14 -7.67
C ASP A 152 -1.05 22.37 -8.82
N ALA A 153 0.20 21.92 -8.63
CA ALA A 153 0.89 21.09 -9.61
C ALA A 153 0.22 19.72 -9.79
N PHE A 154 -0.30 19.15 -8.71
CA PHE A 154 -1.05 17.88 -8.74
C PHE A 154 -2.33 18.00 -9.57
N VAL A 155 -3.16 19.01 -9.27
CA VAL A 155 -4.41 19.28 -9.98
C VAL A 155 -4.14 19.62 -11.44
N GLN A 156 -3.11 20.44 -11.71
CA GLN A 156 -2.68 20.76 -13.07
C GLN A 156 -2.35 19.50 -13.88
N ALA A 157 -1.59 18.55 -13.31
CA ALA A 157 -1.24 17.30 -13.99
C ALA A 157 -2.45 16.39 -14.29
N LEU A 158 -3.50 16.47 -13.46
CA LEU A 158 -4.78 15.81 -13.74
C LEU A 158 -5.53 16.48 -14.90
N ASP A 159 -5.49 17.82 -14.95
CA ASP A 159 -6.27 18.61 -15.91
C ASP A 159 -5.62 18.73 -17.29
N ASP A 160 -4.29 18.75 -17.36
CA ASP A 160 -3.55 18.86 -18.63
C ASP A 160 -3.27 17.50 -19.29
N GLY A 161 -3.67 16.39 -18.66
CA GLY A 161 -3.55 15.05 -19.20
C GLY A 161 -2.19 14.38 -18.97
N SER A 162 -1.19 15.07 -18.41
CA SER A 162 0.14 14.48 -18.20
C SER A 162 0.13 13.27 -17.25
N ALA A 163 -0.75 13.27 -16.25
CA ALA A 163 -0.95 12.13 -15.37
C ALA A 163 -1.66 10.96 -16.08
N SER A 164 -2.61 11.26 -16.98
CA SER A 164 -3.30 10.26 -17.80
C SER A 164 -2.33 9.57 -18.76
N ASP A 165 -1.50 10.34 -19.47
CA ASP A 165 -0.46 9.81 -20.37
C ASP A 165 0.55 8.92 -19.60
N ALA A 166 0.84 9.27 -18.33
CA ALA A 166 1.70 8.45 -17.48
C ALA A 166 1.04 7.15 -17.05
N PHE A 167 -0.27 7.15 -16.81
CA PHE A 167 -1.02 5.94 -16.49
C PHE A 167 -1.18 5.04 -17.72
N GLU A 168 -1.43 5.61 -18.90
CA GLU A 168 -1.51 4.85 -20.16
C GLU A 168 -0.19 4.12 -20.47
N ARG A 169 0.96 4.76 -20.20
CA ARG A 169 2.26 4.08 -20.32
C ARG A 169 2.40 2.88 -19.38
N ASP A 170 1.95 2.99 -18.13
CA ASP A 170 1.95 1.87 -17.17
C ASP A 170 0.99 0.75 -17.63
N ARG A 171 -0.14 1.12 -18.25
CA ARG A 171 -1.12 0.18 -18.84
C ARG A 171 -0.59 -0.55 -20.07
N ASP A 172 0.08 0.15 -20.97
CA ASP A 172 0.72 -0.45 -22.15
C ASP A 172 1.82 -1.44 -21.75
N GLU A 173 2.59 -1.12 -20.69
CA GLU A 173 3.54 -2.04 -20.09
C GLU A 173 2.84 -3.29 -19.54
N CYS A 174 1.74 -3.13 -18.78
CA CYS A 174 0.92 -4.25 -18.31
C CYS A 174 0.47 -5.16 -19.46
N GLN A 175 -0.08 -4.56 -20.54
CA GLN A 175 -0.56 -5.31 -21.71
C GLN A 175 0.57 -6.06 -22.41
N THR A 176 1.71 -5.40 -22.61
CA THR A 176 2.90 -6.00 -23.24
C THR A 176 3.41 -7.21 -22.45
N LEU A 177 3.33 -7.15 -21.12
CA LEU A 177 3.74 -8.23 -20.22
C LEU A 177 2.62 -9.25 -19.93
N GLY A 178 1.42 -9.07 -20.47
CA GLY A 178 0.26 -9.93 -20.20
C GLY A 178 -0.28 -9.85 -18.77
N ILE A 179 0.03 -8.77 -18.05
CA ILE A 179 -0.42 -8.54 -16.67
C ILE A 179 -1.85 -8.00 -16.69
N SER A 180 -2.79 -8.79 -16.16
CA SER A 180 -4.22 -8.45 -16.10
C SER A 180 -4.81 -8.56 -14.69
N GLY A 181 -4.03 -9.04 -13.72
CA GLY A 181 -4.40 -9.13 -12.32
C GLY A 181 -3.47 -8.31 -11.45
N PHE A 182 -3.98 -7.79 -10.34
CA PHE A 182 -3.20 -7.05 -9.36
C PHE A 182 -3.50 -7.60 -7.96
N PRO A 183 -2.50 -7.66 -7.06
CA PRO A 183 -1.09 -7.28 -7.26
C PRO A 183 -0.34 -8.27 -8.17
N THR A 184 0.58 -7.76 -8.99
CA THR A 184 1.59 -8.57 -9.67
C THR A 184 2.96 -7.94 -9.44
N PHE A 185 4.00 -8.75 -9.26
CA PHE A 185 5.37 -8.31 -9.13
C PHE A 185 6.22 -8.86 -10.26
N VAL A 186 7.10 -8.02 -10.79
CA VAL A 186 8.21 -8.45 -11.64
C VAL A 186 9.51 -8.13 -10.91
N ILE A 187 10.21 -9.18 -10.50
CA ILE A 187 11.43 -9.12 -9.70
C ILE A 187 12.59 -9.41 -10.64
N ARG A 188 13.54 -8.48 -10.76
CA ARG A 188 14.65 -8.54 -11.72
C ARG A 188 15.98 -8.26 -11.05
N ARG A 189 17.01 -9.01 -11.44
CA ARG A 189 18.41 -8.67 -11.18
C ARG A 189 19.28 -9.30 -12.26
N ASP A 190 20.12 -8.49 -12.88
CA ASP A 190 20.96 -8.92 -14.00
C ASP A 190 20.11 -9.65 -15.07
N ASP A 191 20.38 -10.93 -15.36
CA ASP A 191 19.63 -11.74 -16.35
C ASP A 191 18.45 -12.53 -15.72
N GLU A 192 18.31 -12.53 -14.39
CA GLU A 192 17.24 -13.26 -13.71
C GLU A 192 15.98 -12.40 -13.60
N THR A 193 14.85 -12.99 -13.99
CA THR A 193 13.52 -12.39 -13.83
C THR A 193 12.54 -13.41 -13.29
N ARG A 194 11.74 -13.01 -12.29
CA ARG A 194 10.61 -13.79 -11.77
C ARG A 194 9.35 -12.92 -11.75
N GLN A 195 8.21 -13.54 -12.03
CA GLN A 195 6.91 -12.92 -11.91
C GLN A 195 6.13 -13.57 -10.76
N VAL A 196 5.47 -12.75 -9.94
CA VAL A 196 4.61 -13.18 -8.85
C VAL A 196 3.22 -12.62 -9.09
N ASP A 197 2.26 -13.49 -9.38
CA ASP A 197 0.87 -13.11 -9.53
C ASP A 197 0.11 -13.32 -8.21
N GLY A 198 -0.69 -12.33 -7.85
CA GLY A 198 -1.56 -12.35 -6.69
C GLY A 198 -0.84 -12.17 -5.35
N TRP A 199 -1.65 -12.11 -4.29
CA TRP A 199 -1.17 -12.00 -2.93
C TRP A 199 -0.50 -13.28 -2.42
N ARG A 200 0.64 -13.12 -1.73
CA ARG A 200 1.37 -14.21 -1.08
C ARG A 200 1.85 -13.77 0.30
N PRO A 201 1.88 -14.70 1.28
CA PRO A 201 2.53 -14.43 2.57
C PRO A 201 4.02 -14.18 2.37
N TRP A 202 4.65 -13.51 3.35
CA TRP A 202 6.05 -13.09 3.28
C TRP A 202 7.00 -14.25 2.91
N ASP A 203 6.91 -15.39 3.59
CA ASP A 203 7.86 -16.49 3.38
C ASP A 203 7.87 -16.98 1.92
N ALA A 204 6.68 -17.14 1.32
CA ALA A 204 6.54 -17.52 -0.08
C ALA A 204 6.99 -16.41 -1.04
N PHE A 205 6.86 -15.13 -0.67
CA PHE A 205 7.38 -14.02 -1.47
C PHE A 205 8.91 -13.96 -1.40
N GLU A 206 9.50 -14.12 -0.20
CA GLU A 206 10.93 -14.08 0.04
C GLU A 206 11.66 -15.21 -0.71
N GLU A 207 11.10 -16.41 -0.76
CA GLU A 207 11.64 -17.52 -1.57
C GLU A 207 11.82 -17.10 -3.05
N ILE A 208 10.86 -16.38 -3.61
CA ILE A 208 10.92 -15.93 -5.01
C ILE A 208 11.97 -14.82 -5.19
N VAL A 209 12.14 -13.93 -4.20
CA VAL A 209 13.23 -12.95 -4.25
C VAL A 209 14.58 -13.66 -4.15
N ARG A 210 14.69 -14.73 -3.35
CA ARG A 210 15.91 -15.56 -3.22
C ARG A 210 16.21 -16.38 -4.47
N ASP A 211 15.21 -16.74 -5.27
CA ASP A 211 15.44 -17.34 -6.60
C ASP A 211 16.15 -16.36 -7.55
N VAL A 212 15.97 -15.06 -7.36
CA VAL A 212 16.65 -14.00 -8.14
C VAL A 212 18.02 -13.65 -7.53
N ASP A 213 18.16 -13.71 -6.21
CA ASP A 213 19.44 -13.56 -5.52
C ASP A 213 19.56 -14.53 -4.33
N PRO A 214 20.24 -15.69 -4.50
CA PRO A 214 20.41 -16.67 -3.44
C PRO A 214 21.21 -16.14 -2.23
N HIS A 215 21.95 -15.05 -2.41
CA HIS A 215 22.73 -14.39 -1.36
C HIS A 215 22.00 -13.23 -0.70
N LEU A 216 20.68 -13.09 -0.92
CA LEU A 216 19.87 -12.07 -0.28
C LEU A 216 19.91 -12.23 1.26
N GLU A 217 20.47 -11.23 1.93
CA GLU A 217 20.52 -11.16 3.39
C GLU A 217 19.76 -9.94 3.89
N ALA A 218 18.91 -10.16 4.90
CA ALA A 218 18.21 -9.09 5.57
C ALA A 218 19.19 -8.32 6.47
N ALA A 219 19.18 -7.00 6.36
CA ALA A 219 19.86 -6.12 7.30
C ALA A 219 19.40 -6.45 8.73
N PRO A 220 20.32 -6.50 9.71
CA PRO A 220 19.96 -6.84 11.08
C PRO A 220 19.05 -5.75 11.68
N ILE A 221 18.05 -6.16 12.46
CA ILE A 221 17.21 -5.26 13.22
C ILE A 221 17.09 -5.77 14.65
N LYS A 222 17.03 -4.86 15.62
CA LYS A 222 16.75 -5.22 17.01
C LYS A 222 15.24 -5.34 17.19
N VAL A 223 14.82 -6.39 17.86
CA VAL A 223 13.42 -6.60 18.21
C VAL A 223 13.20 -6.04 19.61
N ASN A 224 12.75 -4.78 19.69
CA ASN A 224 12.46 -4.11 20.95
C ASN A 224 11.51 -2.90 20.75
N GLU A 225 11.05 -2.35 21.87
CA GLU A 225 10.18 -1.18 21.96
C GLU A 225 10.72 0.05 21.24
N GLU A 226 12.01 0.37 21.43
CA GLU A 226 12.65 1.53 20.81
C GLU A 226 12.58 1.44 19.28
N THR A 227 12.82 0.24 18.73
CA THR A 227 12.72 0.00 17.29
C THR A 227 11.29 0.17 16.80
N ALA A 228 10.29 -0.35 17.53
CA ALA A 228 8.88 -0.18 17.19
C ALA A 228 8.47 1.30 17.17
N LEU A 229 8.86 2.08 18.19
CA LEU A 229 8.59 3.52 18.26
C LEU A 229 9.27 4.29 17.12
N ASN A 230 10.52 3.96 16.79
CA ASN A 230 11.24 4.57 15.66
C ASN A 230 10.57 4.27 14.30
N LEU A 231 10.06 3.04 14.11
CA LEU A 231 9.31 2.68 12.90
C LEU A 231 8.02 3.50 12.80
N MET A 232 7.27 3.67 13.88
CA MET A 232 6.07 4.53 13.89
C MET A 232 6.41 6.00 13.71
N GLN A 233 7.54 6.48 14.21
CA GLN A 233 7.98 7.85 13.95
C GLN A 233 8.27 8.06 12.45
N ARG A 234 8.83 7.06 11.77
CA ARG A 234 9.12 7.09 10.33
C ARG A 234 7.85 6.97 9.48
N TYR A 235 6.98 6.02 9.81
CA TYR A 235 5.85 5.62 8.97
C TYR A 235 4.49 6.18 9.41
N GLY A 236 4.43 6.85 10.56
CA GLY A 236 3.19 7.35 11.14
C GLY A 236 2.35 6.20 11.71
N MET A 237 1.13 6.06 11.20
CA MET A 237 0.23 4.99 11.62
C MET A 237 0.65 3.66 10.99
N MET A 238 0.64 2.58 11.78
CA MET A 238 1.02 1.24 11.34
C MET A 238 0.02 0.20 11.82
N ALA A 239 -0.26 -0.82 11.01
CA ALA A 239 -0.96 -2.02 11.45
C ALA A 239 -0.03 -2.93 12.25
N THR A 240 -0.59 -3.76 13.14
CA THR A 240 0.16 -4.81 13.87
C THR A 240 1.00 -5.65 12.91
N THR A 241 0.39 -6.10 11.81
CA THR A 241 1.04 -7.00 10.84
C THR A 241 2.20 -6.36 10.08
N GLU A 242 2.20 -5.03 9.92
CA GLU A 242 3.32 -4.31 9.31
C GLU A 242 4.54 -4.28 10.23
N LEU A 243 4.32 -4.06 11.53
CA LEU A 243 5.38 -4.13 12.52
C LEU A 243 5.93 -5.56 12.63
N ALA A 244 5.03 -6.54 12.69
CA ALA A 244 5.40 -7.96 12.74
C ALA A 244 6.26 -8.36 11.53
N ALA A 245 5.84 -7.97 10.32
CA ALA A 245 6.58 -8.23 9.09
C ALA A 245 7.99 -7.63 9.14
N ILE A 246 8.14 -6.35 9.52
CA ILE A 246 9.45 -5.68 9.59
C ILE A 246 10.37 -6.34 10.64
N LEU A 247 9.86 -6.61 11.84
CA LEU A 247 10.63 -7.17 12.94
C LEU A 247 10.94 -8.66 12.77
N GLY A 248 10.20 -9.37 11.90
CA GLY A 248 10.35 -10.80 11.68
C GLY A 248 9.83 -11.61 12.87
N MET A 249 8.70 -11.19 13.44
CA MET A 249 7.99 -11.86 14.55
C MET A 249 6.56 -12.24 14.14
N THR A 250 5.86 -12.96 14.99
CA THR A 250 4.43 -13.24 14.79
C THR A 250 3.60 -11.98 15.03
N ASP A 251 2.40 -11.89 14.43
CA ASP A 251 1.51 -10.77 14.74
C ASP A 251 1.10 -10.75 16.23
N ASP A 252 1.01 -11.91 16.87
CA ASP A 252 0.62 -12.03 18.29
C ASP A 252 1.72 -11.44 19.19
N ASP A 253 3.00 -11.72 18.90
CA ASP A 253 4.13 -11.09 19.60
C ASP A 253 4.19 -9.58 19.36
N ALA A 254 3.89 -9.15 18.13
CA ALA A 254 3.83 -7.73 17.78
C ALA A 254 2.68 -7.02 18.52
N GLU A 255 1.53 -7.67 18.67
CA GLU A 255 0.40 -7.14 19.40
C GLU A 255 0.71 -7.00 20.89
N ILE A 256 1.31 -8.01 21.51
CA ILE A 256 1.76 -7.96 22.92
C ILE A 256 2.72 -6.77 23.14
N LEU A 257 3.72 -6.61 22.27
CA LEU A 257 4.65 -5.48 22.32
C LEU A 257 3.93 -4.13 22.25
N LEU A 258 2.91 -4.03 21.39
CA LEU A 258 2.13 -2.82 21.17
C LEU A 258 1.18 -2.51 22.33
N GLU A 259 0.58 -3.54 22.94
CA GLU A 259 -0.22 -3.42 24.16
C GLU A 259 0.61 -2.97 25.36
N GLU A 260 1.85 -3.46 25.49
CA GLU A 260 2.78 -3.01 26.53
C GLU A 260 3.17 -1.53 26.35
N LEU A 261 3.32 -1.06 25.10
CA LEU A 261 3.54 0.34 24.79
C LEU A 261 2.28 1.19 25.04
N GLU A 262 1.09 0.66 24.71
CA GLU A 262 -0.19 1.32 24.96
C GLU A 262 -0.42 1.51 26.47
N GLY A 263 -0.13 0.50 27.29
CA GLY A 263 -0.27 0.57 28.74
C GLY A 263 0.65 1.61 29.43
N ARG A 264 1.60 2.18 28.69
CA ARG A 264 2.50 3.27 29.12
C ARG A 264 2.23 4.59 28.39
N ASP A 265 1.15 4.68 27.63
CA ASP A 265 0.79 5.84 26.80
C ASP A 265 1.86 6.18 25.72
N ASP A 266 2.71 5.23 25.34
CA ASP A 266 3.75 5.42 24.32
C ASP A 266 3.18 5.34 22.89
N VAL A 267 2.09 4.60 22.71
CA VAL A 267 1.32 4.45 21.46
C VAL A 267 -0.18 4.56 21.73
N ILE A 268 -0.95 4.92 20.72
CA ILE A 268 -2.41 4.97 20.75
C ILE A 268 -2.94 3.86 19.84
N ARG A 269 -3.74 2.97 20.41
CA ARG A 269 -4.51 1.96 19.67
C ARG A 269 -5.66 2.60 18.90
N HIS A 270 -5.85 2.18 17.66
CA HIS A 270 -6.90 2.64 16.76
C HIS A 270 -7.55 1.44 16.05
N PRO A 271 -8.65 0.91 16.59
CA PRO A 271 -9.37 -0.20 15.98
C PRO A 271 -9.95 0.19 14.62
N VAL A 272 -9.77 -0.66 13.60
CA VAL A 272 -10.33 -0.48 12.26
C VAL A 272 -10.86 -1.81 11.73
N GLY A 273 -12.18 -1.89 11.53
CA GLY A 273 -12.84 -3.14 11.18
C GLY A 273 -12.53 -4.23 12.21
N ARG A 274 -11.87 -5.31 11.76
CA ARG A 274 -11.46 -6.43 12.60
C ARG A 274 -9.98 -6.41 13.04
N GLY A 275 -9.25 -5.36 12.68
CA GLY A 275 -7.82 -5.25 12.95
C GLY A 275 -7.47 -3.99 13.76
N LEU A 276 -6.18 -3.84 14.04
CA LEU A 276 -5.65 -2.73 14.84
C LEU A 276 -4.63 -1.92 14.04
N MET A 277 -4.82 -0.61 14.07
CA MET A 277 -3.82 0.37 13.70
C MET A 277 -3.26 1.02 14.96
N TRP A 278 -2.03 1.51 14.89
CA TRP A 278 -1.31 2.08 16.02
C TRP A 278 -0.58 3.34 15.56
N LYS A 279 -0.56 4.38 16.40
CA LYS A 279 0.18 5.60 16.11
C LYS A 279 0.83 6.17 17.36
N LEU A 280 1.85 6.98 17.18
CA LEU A 280 2.41 7.76 18.28
C LEU A 280 1.41 8.84 18.75
N PRO A 281 1.35 9.13 20.06
CA PRO A 281 0.69 10.32 20.56
C PRO A 281 1.26 11.60 19.96
N THR A 282 0.43 12.64 19.83
CA THR A 282 0.83 13.93 19.24
C THR A 282 2.04 14.56 19.90
N HIS A 283 2.24 14.38 21.21
CA HIS A 283 3.38 14.91 21.95
C HIS A 283 4.72 14.22 21.61
N ARG A 284 4.70 13.03 20.99
CA ARG A 284 5.91 12.28 20.57
C ARG A 284 6.32 12.55 19.12
N VAL A 285 5.38 12.99 18.27
CA VAL A 285 5.66 13.26 16.85
C VAL A 285 6.67 14.42 16.66
N GLY A 286 6.75 15.35 17.61
CA GLY A 286 7.55 16.58 17.51
C GLY A 286 9.00 16.50 18.01
N THR A 287 9.47 15.39 18.59
CA THR A 287 10.77 15.32 19.28
C THR A 287 11.93 14.78 18.43
N SER A 288 11.71 14.35 17.18
CA SER A 288 12.79 13.89 16.28
C SER A 288 12.79 14.64 14.96
N LYS A 289 13.54 15.76 14.89
CA LYS A 289 14.09 16.26 13.63
C LYS A 289 15.47 15.62 13.43
N ALA A 290 15.53 14.48 12.76
CA ALA A 290 16.79 13.94 12.26
C ALA A 290 16.57 13.19 10.94
N ASN A 291 16.95 13.87 9.85
CA ASN A 291 17.33 13.38 8.52
C ASN A 291 16.76 12.03 8.06
N VAL A 292 15.67 12.08 7.28
CA VAL A 292 15.41 11.07 6.27
C VAL A 292 16.26 11.42 5.05
N THR A 293 17.27 10.61 4.78
CA THR A 293 18.05 10.65 3.54
C THR A 293 17.13 10.48 2.34
N SER A 294 17.10 11.50 1.49
CA SER A 294 16.44 11.52 0.17
C SER A 294 16.87 10.33 -0.69
N ARG A 295 15.94 9.68 -1.40
CA ARG A 295 16.29 8.73 -2.46
C ARG A 295 17.01 9.49 -3.58
N SER A 296 18.24 9.12 -3.89
CA SER A 296 18.93 9.56 -5.11
C SER A 296 18.46 8.70 -6.29
N SER A 297 18.14 9.39 -7.39
CA SER A 297 17.57 8.93 -8.66
C SER A 297 18.26 7.72 -9.29
#